data_AF-A0A198ABC8-F1
#
_entry.id   AF-A0A198ABC8-F1
#
_cell.length_a   1.000
_cell.length_b   1.000
_cell.length_c   1.000
_cell.angle_alpha   90.00
_cell.angle_beta   90.00
_cell.angle_gamma   90.00
#
_symmetry.space_group_name_H-M   'P 1'
#
loop_
_entity.id
_entity.type
_entity.pdbx_description
1 polymer ?
#
loop_
_entity_poly.entity_id
_entity_poly.type
_entity_poly.pdbx_seq_one_letter_code
_entity_poly.pdbx_strand_id
1 'polypeptide(L)' 'MIVLPLFVTEPQERLHMEIEQLRGQMVSLGTSHGFLHPDVQKCSRDLDQLLLQYYATRRAKQ' A
#
# COMPACT_ATOMS: atom_id res chain seq x y z
N MET A 1 31.17 -8.97 6.88
CA MET A 1 30.17 -8.17 7.62
C MET A 1 29.74 -7.03 6.72
N ILE A 2 28.72 -7.23 5.87
CA ILE A 2 28.21 -6.15 5.01
C ILE A 2 27.08 -5.49 5.79
N VAL A 3 27.35 -4.31 6.34
CA VAL A 3 26.35 -3.42 6.91
C VAL A 3 25.58 -2.86 5.72
N LEU A 4 24.38 -3.38 5.45
CA LEU A 4 23.47 -2.78 4.48
C LEU A 4 23.14 -1.37 4.99
N PRO A 5 23.32 -0.31 4.18
CA PRO A 5 22.93 1.02 4.61
C PRO A 5 21.41 1.00 4.82
N LEU A 6 20.96 1.61 5.90
CA LEU A 6 19.57 2.00 6.10
C LEU A 6 19.13 2.79 4.86
N PHE A 7 18.57 2.11 3.86
CA PHE A 7 17.93 2.79 2.74
C PHE A 7 16.75 3.53 3.35
N VAL A 8 16.94 4.84 3.55
CA VAL A 8 15.83 5.76 3.67
C VAL A 8 15.14 5.73 2.33
N THR A 9 14.28 4.73 2.13
CA THR A 9 13.39 4.65 0.97
C THR A 9 12.63 5.97 0.89
N GLU A 10 12.60 6.58 -0.29
CA GLU A 10 11.92 7.85 -0.45
C GLU A 10 10.47 7.70 0.05
N PRO A 11 9.86 8.75 0.64
CA PRO A 11 8.49 8.66 1.17
C PRO A 11 7.49 8.06 0.17
N GLN A 12 7.73 8.28 -1.12
CA GLN A 12 6.97 7.72 -2.22
C GLN A 12 7.20 6.21 -2.44
N GLU A 13 8.43 5.72 -2.30
CA GLU A 13 8.73 4.28 -2.36
C GLU A 13 8.11 3.54 -1.18
N ARG A 14 8.09 4.14 0.01
CA ARG A 14 7.41 3.58 1.19
C ARG A 14 5.92 3.43 0.94
N LEU A 15 5.27 4.50 0.45
CA LEU A 15 3.86 4.46 0.06
C LEU A 15 3.59 3.40 -1.01
N HIS A 16 4.48 3.28 -2.01
CA HIS A 16 4.35 2.27 -3.04
C HIS A 16 4.43 0.84 -2.48
N MET A 17 5.37 0.57 -1.57
CA MET A 17 5.49 -0.73 -0.90
C MET A 17 4.24 -1.05 -0.07
N GLU A 18 3.71 -0.08 0.67
CA GLU A 18 2.49 -0.25 1.47
C GLU A 18 1.26 -0.54 0.59
N ILE A 19 1.12 0.15 -0.54
CA ILE A 19 0.05 -0.09 -1.53
C ILE A 19 0.11 -1.53 -2.02
N GLU A 20 1.28 -2.01 -2.44
CA GLU A 20 1.42 -3.35 -2.99
C GLU A 20 1.24 -4.45 -1.92
N GLN A 21 1.72 -4.22 -0.70
CA GLN A 21 1.47 -5.13 0.41
C GLN A 21 -0.03 -5.22 0.73
N LEU A 22 -0.74 -4.10 0.76
CA LEU A 22 -2.17 -4.07 1.04
C LEU A 22 -3.00 -4.68 -0.10
N ARG A 23 -2.57 -4.48 -1.36
CA ARG A 23 -3.15 -5.14 -2.53
C ARG A 23 -3.06 -6.67 -2.40
N GLY A 24 -1.89 -7.19 -2.01
CA GLY A 24 -1.71 -8.63 -1.77
C GLY A 24 -2.64 -9.18 -0.70
N GLN A 25 -2.79 -8.45 0.42
CA GLN A 25 -3.73 -8.81 1.48
C GLN A 25 -5.18 -8.81 1.01
N MET A 26 -5.60 -7.77 0.26
CA MET A 26 -6.96 -7.67 -0.26
C MET A 26 -7.29 -8.82 -1.22
N VAL A 27 -6.35 -9.21 -2.07
CA VAL A 27 -6.51 -10.36 -2.97
C VAL A 27 -6.64 -11.65 -2.16
N SER A 28 -5.73 -11.89 -1.20
CA SER A 28 -5.80 -13.08 -0.34
C SER A 28 -7.12 -13.17 0.42
N LEU A 29 -7.55 -12.07 1.05
CA LEU A 29 -8.81 -12.00 1.78
C LEU A 29 -10.02 -12.18 0.85
N GLY A 30 -10.00 -11.58 -0.34
CA GLY A 30 -11.06 -11.70 -1.34
C GLY A 30 -11.18 -13.12 -1.90
N THR A 31 -10.06 -13.82 -2.08
CA THR A 31 -10.05 -15.24 -2.48
C THR A 31 -10.58 -16.13 -1.36
N SER A 32 -10.23 -15.87 -0.11
CA SER A 32 -10.63 -16.72 1.03
C SER A 32 -12.05 -16.47 1.52
N HIS A 33 -12.52 -15.22 1.53
CA HIS A 33 -13.77 -14.82 2.18
C HIS A 33 -14.80 -14.20 1.23
N GLY A 34 -14.41 -13.90 -0.01
CA GLY A 34 -15.24 -13.19 -0.98
C GLY A 34 -15.17 -11.67 -0.85
N PHE A 35 -15.55 -10.97 -1.91
CA PHE A 35 -15.38 -9.51 -2.04
C PHE A 35 -16.17 -8.68 -1.03
N LEU A 36 -17.30 -9.20 -0.54
CA LEU A 36 -18.17 -8.50 0.41
C LEU A 36 -17.72 -8.67 1.87
N HIS A 37 -16.63 -9.40 2.12
CA HIS A 37 -16.14 -9.59 3.47
C HIS A 37 -15.71 -8.25 4.11
N PRO A 38 -16.07 -7.98 5.37
CA PRO A 38 -15.75 -6.71 6.04
C PRO A 38 -14.26 -6.35 5.99
N ASP A 39 -13.37 -7.34 6.07
CA ASP A 39 -11.92 -7.11 6.01
C ASP A 39 -11.45 -6.74 4.59
N VAL A 40 -12.07 -7.29 3.54
CA VAL A 40 -11.80 -6.89 2.16
C VAL A 40 -12.28 -5.46 1.93
N GLN A 41 -13.45 -5.11 2.44
CA GLN A 41 -14.00 -3.77 2.39
C GLN A 41 -13.13 -2.76 3.17
N LYS A 42 -12.57 -3.17 4.31
CA LYS A 42 -11.61 -2.37 5.06
C LYS A 42 -10.32 -2.17 4.26
N CYS A 43 -9.73 -3.24 3.74
CA CYS A 43 -8.55 -3.15 2.88
C CYS A 43 -8.77 -2.23 1.67
N SER A 44 -9.96 -2.25 1.06
CA SER A 44 -10.28 -1.34 -0.05
C SER A 44 -10.24 0.13 0.38
N ARG A 45 -10.84 0.48 1.53
CA ARG A 45 -10.82 1.86 2.04
C ARG A 45 -9.41 2.32 2.41
N ASP A 46 -8.64 1.43 3.04
CA ASP A 46 -7.27 1.70 3.43
C ASP A 46 -6.38 1.89 2.17
N LEU A 47 -6.63 1.11 1.10
CA LEU A 47 -5.95 1.22 -0.19
C LEU A 47 -6.27 2.54 -0.89
N ASP A 48 -7.53 2.96 -0.90
CA ASP A 48 -7.95 4.24 -1.48
C ASP A 48 -7.23 5.41 -0.78
N GLN A 49 -7.12 5.37 0.55
CA GLN A 49 -6.41 6.40 1.30
C GLN A 49 -4.91 6.45 0.94
N LEU A 50 -4.25 5.30 0.81
CA LEU A 50 -2.84 5.22 0.41
C LEU A 50 -2.62 5.74 -1.02
N LEU A 51 -3.53 5.41 -1.94
CA LEU A 51 -3.48 5.90 -3.32
C LEU A 51 -3.61 7.43 -3.38
N LEU A 52 -4.54 8.02 -2.62
CA LEU A 52 -4.67 9.48 -2.53
C LEU A 52 -3.38 10.15 -2.04
N GLN A 53 -2.73 9.59 -1.02
CA GLN A 53 -1.45 10.11 -0.51
C GLN A 53 -0.32 9.98 -1.54
N TYR A 54 -0.28 8.86 -2.25
CA TYR A 54 0.70 8.62 -3.31
C TYR A 54 0.56 9.64 -4.45
N TYR A 55 -0.67 9.88 -4.93
CA TYR A 55 -0.92 10.87 -5.97
C TYR A 55 -0.70 12.31 -5.51
N ALA A 56 -1.06 12.65 -4.27
CA ALA A 56 -0.78 13.97 -3.70
C ALA A 56 0.74 14.24 -3.64
N THR A 57 1.51 13.24 -3.21
CA THR A 57 2.99 13.32 -3.14
C THR A 57 3.60 13.45 -4.54
N ARG A 58 3.09 12.71 -5.54
CA ARG A 58 3.53 12.87 -6.94
C ARG A 58 3.21 14.25 -7.50
N ARG A 59 2.03 14.79 -7.21
CA ARG A 59 1.61 16.12 -7.70
C ARG A 59 2.43 17.25 -7.09
N ALA A 60 2.85 17.13 -5.83
CA ALA A 60 3.68 18.13 -5.16
C ALA A 60 5.14 18.16 -5.65
N LYS A 61 5.60 17.10 -6.33
CA LYS A 61 6.94 17.01 -6.94
C LYS A 61 6.98 17.46 -8.42
N GLN A 62 5.84 17.81 -9.04
CA GLN A 62 5.76 18.37 -10.39
C GLN A 62 5.77 19.90 -10.36
#